data_AF-A0A512NJ15-F1
#
_entry.id   AF-A0A512NJ15-F1
#
_cell.length_a   1.000
_cell.length_b   1.000
_cell.length_c   1.000
_cell.angle_alpha   90.00
_cell.angle_beta   90.00
_cell.angle_gamma   90.00
#
_symmetry.space_group_name_H-M   'P 1'
#
loop_
_entity.id
_entity.type
_entity.pdbx_description
1 polymer ?
#
loop_
_entity_poly.entity_id
_entity_poly.type
_entity_poly.pdbx_seq_one_letter_code
_entity_poly.pdbx_strand_id
1 'polypeptide(L)'
;MHLLSERSVKLNSLNLDGAFNLLTNVAWTSAGPVLPGKVDDLRTKVAADYHHLIVYSVDKFPRMVDFVVPSGVRVGDADRVRLGAHLGSGTTVMHEGFVNFNAGTLGEAMVEGRVTPGVIVGKNSDVGAGSSIMGTLSGGGKMKNSIGERSLLGANAGIGISLGDECIVEAGLYVTAGTKVKLPDGKVVVARELSGRPGLLFRRNSQSGSVEVLPTDSSRWGGLNTTLHTND
;
A
#
# COMPACT_ATOMS: atom_id res chain seq x y z
N MET A 1 8.14 1.24 15.20
CA MET A 1 6.92 1.58 14.43
C MET A 1 6.61 3.07 14.50
N HIS A 2 6.53 3.70 15.68
CA HIS A 2 6.38 5.17 15.82
C HIS A 2 7.29 5.99 14.91
N LEU A 3 8.61 5.75 14.95
CA LEU A 3 9.58 6.44 14.11
C LEU A 3 9.26 6.42 12.59
N LEU A 4 8.62 5.36 12.08
CA LEU A 4 8.20 5.28 10.69
C LEU A 4 6.98 6.16 10.43
N SER A 5 5.97 6.10 11.30
CA SER A 5 4.73 6.88 11.18
C SER A 5 4.91 8.37 11.47
N GLU A 6 5.88 8.73 12.32
CA GLU A 6 6.32 10.10 12.57
C GLU A 6 7.19 10.66 11.44
N ARG A 7 7.55 9.82 10.44
CA ARG A 7 8.47 10.16 9.35
C ARG A 7 9.88 10.53 9.83
N SER A 8 10.28 10.09 11.02
CA SER A 8 11.62 10.35 11.59
C SER A 8 12.70 9.45 11.01
N VAL A 9 12.31 8.33 10.39
CA VAL A 9 13.23 7.41 9.70
C VAL A 9 12.67 7.00 8.34
N LYS A 10 13.56 6.59 7.45
CA LYS A 10 13.16 6.15 6.10
C LYS A 10 12.56 4.75 6.14
N LEU A 11 11.66 4.48 5.19
CA LEU A 11 11.21 3.12 4.92
C LEU A 11 12.41 2.20 4.66
N ASN A 12 12.32 0.97 5.15
CA ASN A 12 13.38 -0.05 5.05
C ASN A 12 14.74 0.30 5.69
N SER A 13 14.85 1.38 6.49
CA SER A 13 16.11 1.73 7.17
C SER A 13 16.28 1.11 8.56
N LEU A 14 15.22 0.54 9.13
CA LEU A 14 15.26 -0.14 10.43
C LEU A 14 15.28 -1.65 10.23
N ASN A 15 15.99 -2.36 11.11
CA ASN A 15 15.85 -3.80 11.22
C ASN A 15 14.54 -4.12 11.96
N LEU A 16 13.60 -4.76 11.27
CA LEU A 16 12.32 -5.21 11.80
C LEU A 16 12.16 -6.74 11.69
N ASP A 17 13.27 -7.45 11.50
CA ASP A 17 13.27 -8.91 11.40
C ASP A 17 12.73 -9.50 12.71
N GLY A 18 11.77 -10.41 12.59
CA GLY A 18 11.12 -11.04 13.74
C GLY A 18 10.17 -10.13 14.54
N ALA A 19 9.94 -8.87 14.13
CA ALA A 19 9.06 -7.95 14.86
C ALA A 19 7.67 -8.54 15.13
N PHE A 20 7.12 -9.31 14.19
CA PHE A 20 5.83 -9.99 14.35
C PHE A 20 5.78 -10.93 15.58
N ASN A 21 6.90 -11.57 15.91
CA ASN A 21 7.00 -12.50 17.04
C ASN A 21 7.10 -11.78 18.39
N LEU A 22 7.60 -10.54 18.39
CA LEU A 22 7.75 -9.72 19.59
C LEU A 22 6.44 -9.02 19.99
N LEU A 23 5.53 -8.80 19.04
CA LEU A 23 4.27 -8.11 19.30
C LEU A 23 3.24 -9.06 19.92
N THR A 24 2.55 -8.61 20.97
CA THR A 24 1.43 -9.35 21.58
C THR A 24 0.20 -9.26 20.69
N ASN A 25 -0.56 -10.34 20.53
CA ASN A 25 -1.87 -10.26 19.89
C ASN A 25 -2.86 -9.59 20.85
N VAL A 26 -3.50 -8.51 20.43
CA VAL A 26 -4.31 -7.64 21.29
C VAL A 26 -5.69 -7.46 20.69
N ALA A 27 -6.72 -7.44 21.54
CA ALA A 27 -8.02 -6.89 21.18
C ALA A 27 -7.99 -5.37 21.43
N TRP A 28 -8.08 -4.60 20.34
CA TRP A 28 -8.12 -3.13 20.36
C TRP A 28 -9.58 -2.70 20.50
N THR A 29 -9.93 -2.09 21.63
CA THR A 29 -11.33 -1.81 21.98
C THR A 29 -11.57 -0.33 22.26
N SER A 30 -12.84 0.09 22.33
CA SER A 30 -13.24 1.44 22.75
C SER A 30 -12.81 1.79 24.19
N ALA A 31 -12.46 0.79 25.01
CA ALA A 31 -11.94 0.96 26.37
C ALA A 31 -10.40 0.75 26.44
N GLY A 32 -9.71 0.73 25.30
CA GLY A 32 -8.27 0.51 25.20
C GLY A 32 -7.87 -0.94 24.88
N PRO A 33 -6.55 -1.24 24.89
CA PRO A 33 -6.04 -2.56 24.54
C PRO A 33 -6.26 -3.58 25.67
N VAL A 34 -6.71 -4.77 25.31
CA VAL A 34 -6.86 -5.91 26.23
C VAL A 34 -6.38 -7.20 25.57
N LEU A 35 -5.94 -8.19 26.37
CA LEU A 35 -5.67 -9.52 25.83
C LEU A 35 -6.97 -10.13 25.27
N PRO A 36 -6.93 -10.86 24.13
CA PRO A 36 -8.14 -11.42 23.51
C PRO A 36 -8.98 -12.28 24.48
N GLY A 37 -8.32 -13.09 25.32
CA GLY A 37 -9.00 -13.93 26.33
C GLY A 37 -9.59 -13.16 27.52
N LYS A 38 -9.50 -11.83 27.55
CA LYS A 38 -10.00 -10.95 28.61
C LYS A 38 -11.09 -9.98 28.13
N VAL A 39 -11.55 -10.12 26.89
CA VAL A 39 -12.61 -9.27 26.31
C VAL A 39 -13.93 -9.43 27.05
N ASP A 40 -14.31 -10.64 27.45
CA ASP A 40 -15.58 -10.87 28.16
C ASP A 40 -15.56 -10.29 29.59
N ASP A 41 -14.46 -10.48 30.32
CA ASP A 41 -14.24 -9.83 31.62
C ASP A 41 -14.36 -8.31 31.51
N LEU A 42 -13.76 -7.71 30.46
CA LEU A 42 -13.86 -6.29 30.18
C LEU A 42 -15.30 -5.88 29.83
N ARG A 43 -15.99 -6.67 29.00
CA ARG A 43 -17.39 -6.41 28.61
C ARG A 43 -18.31 -6.35 29.82
N THR A 44 -18.18 -7.29 30.77
CA THR A 44 -18.97 -7.28 32.00
C THR A 44 -18.71 -6.02 32.82
N LYS A 45 -17.45 -5.61 32.97
CA LYS A 45 -17.08 -4.39 33.72
C LYS A 45 -17.63 -3.13 33.06
N VAL A 46 -17.43 -2.97 31.76
CA VAL A 46 -17.90 -1.82 30.98
C VAL A 46 -19.43 -1.73 30.99
N ALA A 47 -20.13 -2.86 30.91
CA ALA A 47 -21.58 -2.91 31.02
C ALA A 47 -22.10 -2.56 32.42
N ALA A 48 -21.38 -2.93 33.49
CA ALA A 48 -21.72 -2.55 34.86
C ALA A 48 -21.67 -1.03 35.07
N ASP A 49 -20.82 -0.35 34.31
CA ASP A 49 -20.75 1.12 34.25
C ASP A 49 -21.68 1.72 33.18
N TYR A 50 -22.61 0.95 32.61
CA TYR A 50 -23.57 1.37 31.58
C TYR A 50 -22.95 1.89 30.27
N HIS A 51 -21.74 1.45 29.94
CA HIS A 51 -21.06 1.81 28.69
C HIS A 51 -21.14 0.68 27.64
N HIS A 52 -20.97 1.05 26.37
CA HIS A 52 -20.89 0.10 25.26
C HIS A 52 -19.43 -0.22 24.90
N LEU A 53 -19.12 -1.51 24.75
CA LEU A 53 -17.79 -1.97 24.33
C LEU A 53 -17.79 -2.36 22.85
N ILE A 54 -16.96 -1.67 22.06
CA ILE A 54 -16.66 -2.02 20.67
C ILE A 54 -15.28 -2.65 20.62
N VAL A 55 -15.14 -3.78 19.92
CA VAL A 55 -13.84 -4.35 19.57
C VAL A 55 -13.57 -3.98 18.12
N TYR A 56 -12.62 -3.07 17.89
CA TYR A 56 -12.28 -2.58 16.55
C TYR A 56 -11.49 -3.61 15.76
N SER A 57 -10.52 -4.25 16.40
CA SER A 57 -9.63 -5.23 15.77
C SER A 57 -9.04 -6.20 16.79
N VAL A 58 -8.67 -7.39 16.35
CA VAL A 58 -7.87 -8.35 17.11
C VAL A 58 -6.61 -8.66 16.31
N ASP A 59 -5.53 -7.94 16.61
CA ASP A 59 -4.28 -8.01 15.84
C ASP A 59 -3.09 -7.56 16.70
N LYS A 60 -1.88 -7.89 16.24
CA LYS A 60 -0.60 -7.44 16.78
C LYS A 60 -0.28 -5.99 16.43
N PHE A 61 -0.89 -5.45 15.37
CA PHE A 61 -0.66 -4.08 14.92
C PHE A 61 -1.91 -3.23 15.17
N PRO A 62 -1.81 -2.12 15.92
CA PRO A 62 -2.91 -1.16 16.01
C PRO A 62 -3.02 -0.30 14.75
N ARG A 63 -4.08 0.50 14.69
CA ARG A 63 -4.26 1.57 13.71
C ARG A 63 -3.25 2.67 13.98
N MET A 64 -2.71 3.27 12.93
CA MET A 64 -1.71 4.34 13.04
C MET A 64 -2.28 5.58 13.74
N VAL A 65 -3.50 5.99 13.37
CA VAL A 65 -4.10 7.26 13.81
C VAL A 65 -4.42 7.31 15.30
N ASP A 66 -4.55 6.15 15.95
CA ASP A 66 -4.74 6.07 17.41
C ASP A 66 -3.46 6.50 18.17
N PHE A 67 -2.33 6.61 17.47
CA PHE A 67 -1.01 6.95 18.03
C PHE A 67 -0.41 8.20 17.37
N VAL A 68 -0.41 8.27 16.03
CA VAL A 68 0.23 9.32 15.24
C VAL A 68 -0.63 9.70 14.05
N VAL A 69 -0.94 10.99 13.92
CA VAL A 69 -1.54 11.58 12.72
C VAL A 69 -0.51 12.51 12.10
N PRO A 70 0.24 12.08 11.06
CA PRO A 70 1.26 12.92 10.45
C PRO A 70 0.62 14.11 9.71
N SER A 71 1.28 15.27 9.70
CA SER A 71 0.75 16.46 9.04
C SER A 71 0.66 16.29 7.51
N GLY A 72 -0.35 16.94 6.91
CA GLY A 72 -0.54 17.03 5.46
C GLY A 72 -1.03 15.73 4.81
N VAL A 73 -1.67 14.83 5.56
CA VAL A 73 -2.22 13.58 5.02
C VAL A 73 -3.73 13.49 5.23
N ARG A 74 -4.41 12.74 4.37
CA ARG A 74 -5.80 12.32 4.58
C ARG A 74 -5.89 10.80 4.58
N VAL A 75 -6.71 10.26 5.47
CA VAL A 75 -7.01 8.83 5.56
C VAL A 75 -8.52 8.68 5.66
N GLY A 76 -9.16 8.15 4.62
CA GLY A 76 -10.62 8.01 4.54
C GLY A 76 -11.16 6.93 5.48
N ASP A 77 -10.50 5.79 5.53
CA ASP A 77 -10.75 4.73 6.52
C ASP A 77 -9.45 4.42 7.27
N ALA A 78 -9.40 4.82 8.54
CA ALA A 78 -8.21 4.67 9.36
C ALA A 78 -7.96 3.24 9.85
N ASP A 79 -8.94 2.33 9.74
CA ASP A 79 -8.77 0.92 10.07
C ASP A 79 -7.78 0.24 9.11
N ARG A 80 -7.50 0.86 7.95
CA ARG A 80 -6.67 0.32 6.88
C ARG A 80 -5.24 0.84 6.86
N VAL A 81 -4.84 1.63 7.85
CA VAL A 81 -3.47 2.14 7.99
C VAL A 81 -2.88 1.66 9.31
N ARG A 82 -1.94 0.72 9.25
CA ARG A 82 -1.30 0.16 10.45
C ARG A 82 -0.25 1.10 11.03
N LEU A 83 -0.09 1.08 12.34
CA LEU A 83 1.06 1.72 13.00
C LEU A 83 2.37 1.18 12.41
N GLY A 84 3.25 2.09 12.01
CA GLY A 84 4.46 1.80 11.24
C GLY A 84 4.34 2.04 9.74
N ALA A 85 3.16 2.37 9.21
CA ALA A 85 3.01 2.97 7.88
C ALA A 85 3.70 4.35 7.85
N HIS A 86 4.29 4.70 6.71
CA HIS A 86 4.92 6.01 6.47
C HIS A 86 4.17 6.75 5.36
N LEU A 87 3.45 7.82 5.71
CA LEU A 87 2.66 8.59 4.75
C LEU A 87 3.32 9.95 4.50
N GLY A 88 3.90 10.15 3.31
CA GLY A 88 4.48 11.42 2.89
C GLY A 88 3.45 12.56 2.88
N SER A 89 3.91 13.80 3.10
CA SER A 89 3.02 14.97 3.00
C SER A 89 2.38 15.05 1.61
N GLY A 90 1.09 15.34 1.55
CA GLY A 90 0.26 15.30 0.33
C GLY A 90 -0.34 13.92 0.03
N THR A 91 -0.06 12.88 0.82
CA THR A 91 -0.67 11.57 0.63
C THR A 91 -2.16 11.58 1.02
N THR A 92 -2.98 11.01 0.14
CA THR A 92 -4.37 10.67 0.43
C THR A 92 -4.51 9.14 0.36
N VAL A 93 -4.87 8.52 1.48
CA VAL A 93 -5.30 7.13 1.53
C VAL A 93 -6.83 7.11 1.52
N MET A 94 -7.43 6.65 0.43
CA MET A 94 -8.89 6.54 0.32
C MET A 94 -9.40 5.27 1.03
N HIS A 95 -10.72 5.13 1.12
CA HIS A 95 -11.38 4.03 1.85
C HIS A 95 -10.97 2.62 1.41
N GLU A 96 -10.65 2.40 0.13
CA GLU A 96 -10.18 1.10 -0.36
C GLU A 96 -8.66 0.91 -0.15
N GLY A 97 -7.94 2.02 0.05
CA GLY A 97 -6.51 2.07 0.28
C GLY A 97 -6.10 1.32 1.53
N PHE A 98 -4.95 0.66 1.49
CA PHE A 98 -4.37 -0.02 2.64
C PHE A 98 -2.86 0.19 2.65
N VAL A 99 -2.32 0.57 3.81
CA VAL A 99 -0.87 0.74 3.99
C VAL A 99 -0.41 -0.03 5.22
N ASN A 100 0.50 -0.98 4.98
CA ASN A 100 1.04 -1.83 6.03
C ASN A 100 2.23 -1.18 6.76
N PHE A 101 2.73 -1.84 7.81
CA PHE A 101 3.93 -1.40 8.51
C PHE A 101 5.17 -1.45 7.59
N ASN A 102 6.11 -0.52 7.82
CA ASN A 102 7.32 -0.36 7.02
C ASN A 102 7.01 -0.30 5.51
N ALA A 103 5.90 0.34 5.16
CA ALA A 103 5.47 0.59 3.79
C ALA A 103 4.81 1.97 3.71
N GLY A 104 4.66 2.49 2.49
CA GLY A 104 3.92 3.72 2.24
C GLY A 104 4.56 4.59 1.19
N THR A 105 4.42 5.90 1.35
CA THR A 105 4.65 6.90 0.31
C THR A 105 5.79 7.85 0.70
N LEU A 106 6.53 8.35 -0.29
CA LEU A 106 7.62 9.31 -0.09
C LEU A 106 7.21 10.78 -0.27
N GLY A 107 5.96 11.05 -0.69
CA GLY A 107 5.45 12.40 -0.92
C GLY A 107 3.96 12.37 -1.27
N GLU A 108 3.52 13.32 -2.09
CA GLU A 108 2.17 13.37 -2.64
C GLU A 108 1.87 12.07 -3.41
N ALA A 109 0.75 11.43 -3.11
CA ALA A 109 0.35 10.16 -3.71
C ALA A 109 -1.14 9.92 -3.45
N MET A 110 -1.79 9.24 -4.40
CA MET A 110 -3.11 8.66 -4.18
C MET A 110 -2.97 7.18 -3.85
N VAL A 111 -3.58 6.73 -2.75
CA VAL A 111 -3.57 5.32 -2.34
C VAL A 111 -5.00 4.83 -2.17
N GLU A 112 -5.47 4.11 -3.17
CA GLU A 112 -6.78 3.45 -3.23
C GLU A 112 -6.64 1.92 -3.31
N GLY A 113 -5.41 1.40 -3.45
CA GLY A 113 -5.08 -0.02 -3.43
C GLY A 113 -4.22 -0.45 -2.23
N ARG A 114 -3.65 -1.65 -2.31
CA ARG A 114 -2.94 -2.30 -1.20
C ARG A 114 -1.42 -2.17 -1.31
N VAL A 115 -0.84 -1.38 -0.41
CA VAL A 115 0.60 -1.19 -0.22
C VAL A 115 1.10 -2.15 0.87
N THR A 116 1.72 -3.26 0.45
CA THR A 116 2.15 -4.37 1.33
C THR A 116 3.47 -4.06 2.06
N PRO A 117 3.85 -4.81 3.13
CA PRO A 117 5.04 -4.50 3.93
C PRO A 117 6.32 -4.37 3.10
N GLY A 118 7.10 -3.34 3.34
CA GLY A 118 8.36 -3.06 2.64
C GLY A 118 8.20 -2.30 1.32
N VAL A 119 6.98 -2.16 0.79
CA VAL A 119 6.72 -1.43 -0.46
C VAL A 119 6.87 0.07 -0.25
N ILE A 120 7.57 0.70 -1.18
CA ILE A 120 7.73 2.15 -1.27
C ILE A 120 7.02 2.64 -2.53
N VAL A 121 6.20 3.68 -2.39
CA VAL A 121 5.53 4.40 -3.47
C VAL A 121 6.15 5.79 -3.61
N GLY A 122 6.67 6.09 -4.80
CA GLY A 122 7.28 7.36 -5.14
C GLY A 122 6.29 8.52 -5.20
N LYS A 123 6.83 9.73 -5.30
CA LYS A 123 6.04 10.96 -5.36
C LYS A 123 5.22 11.04 -6.65
N ASN A 124 4.03 11.64 -6.56
CA ASN A 124 3.07 11.87 -7.62
C ASN A 124 2.57 10.57 -8.29
N SER A 125 2.62 9.45 -7.56
CA SER A 125 2.14 8.15 -8.04
C SER A 125 0.77 7.83 -7.49
N ASP A 126 0.02 7.06 -8.27
CA ASP A 126 -1.34 6.65 -7.98
C ASP A 126 -1.42 5.12 -7.89
N VAL A 127 -1.86 4.63 -6.73
CA VAL A 127 -2.17 3.23 -6.46
C VAL A 127 -3.68 3.08 -6.53
N GLY A 128 -4.22 2.85 -7.73
CA GLY A 128 -5.64 2.90 -8.02
C GLY A 128 -6.48 1.87 -7.26
N ALA A 129 -7.79 2.12 -7.22
CA ALA A 129 -8.74 1.41 -6.36
C ALA A 129 -8.67 -0.11 -6.49
N GLY A 130 -8.55 -0.80 -5.36
CA GLY A 130 -8.54 -2.28 -5.32
C GLY A 130 -7.28 -2.94 -5.87
N SER A 131 -6.29 -2.16 -6.33
CA SER A 131 -5.05 -2.68 -6.89
C SER A 131 -4.18 -3.41 -5.87
N SER A 132 -3.26 -4.25 -6.37
CA SER A 132 -2.42 -5.12 -5.54
C SER A 132 -0.94 -4.96 -5.83
N ILE A 133 -0.15 -4.62 -4.81
CA ILE A 133 1.31 -4.69 -4.91
C ILE A 133 1.77 -5.96 -4.18
N MET A 134 2.21 -6.97 -4.94
CA MET A 134 2.61 -8.27 -4.39
C MET A 134 3.79 -8.07 -3.44
N GLY A 135 3.59 -8.41 -2.17
CA GLY A 135 4.63 -8.41 -1.15
C GLY A 135 5.23 -9.79 -0.94
N THR A 136 6.23 -9.87 -0.07
CA THR A 136 6.92 -11.10 0.35
C THR A 136 5.94 -12.21 0.78
N LEU A 137 4.85 -11.82 1.46
CA LEU A 137 3.84 -12.74 2.00
C LEU A 137 2.85 -13.27 0.96
N SER A 138 2.84 -12.71 -0.26
CA SER A 138 1.88 -13.04 -1.32
C SER A 138 2.45 -14.04 -2.35
N GLY A 139 3.48 -14.80 -1.99
CA GLY A 139 4.12 -15.79 -2.88
C GLY A 139 5.27 -15.25 -3.74
N GLY A 140 5.67 -13.98 -3.55
CA GLY A 140 6.70 -13.30 -4.34
C GLY A 140 8.16 -13.61 -3.98
N GLY A 141 8.41 -14.53 -3.05
CA GLY A 141 9.74 -14.77 -2.50
C GLY A 141 10.23 -13.61 -1.62
N LYS A 142 11.55 -13.36 -1.57
CA LYS A 142 12.17 -12.32 -0.71
C LYS A 142 12.18 -10.91 -1.32
N MET A 143 11.71 -10.73 -2.54
CA MET A 143 11.79 -9.43 -3.22
C MET A 143 10.74 -8.45 -2.70
N LYS A 144 11.18 -7.22 -2.45
CA LYS A 144 10.32 -6.09 -2.09
C LYS A 144 10.07 -5.27 -3.36
N ASN A 145 8.83 -5.25 -3.82
CA ASN A 145 8.45 -4.43 -4.97
C ASN A 145 8.30 -2.96 -4.56
N SER A 146 8.46 -2.06 -5.53
CA SER A 146 8.32 -0.62 -5.36
C SER A 146 7.57 -0.02 -6.55
N ILE A 147 7.01 1.17 -6.37
CA ILE A 147 6.49 2.02 -7.44
C ILE A 147 7.32 3.29 -7.46
N GLY A 148 7.89 3.64 -8.61
CA GLY A 148 8.65 4.88 -8.80
C GLY A 148 7.76 6.13 -8.75
N GLU A 149 8.28 7.24 -9.22
CA GLU A 149 7.57 8.52 -9.29
C GLU A 149 6.63 8.60 -10.50
N ARG A 150 5.58 9.42 -10.41
CA ARG A 150 4.66 9.73 -11.53
C ARG A 150 4.06 8.50 -12.22
N SER A 151 3.94 7.40 -11.48
CA SER A 151 3.47 6.11 -11.99
C SER A 151 2.03 5.85 -11.60
N LEU A 152 1.32 5.08 -12.42
CA LEU A 152 -0.08 4.72 -12.22
C LEU A 152 -0.22 3.20 -12.20
N LEU A 153 -0.68 2.66 -11.07
CA LEU A 153 -1.22 1.31 -10.99
C LEU A 153 -2.74 1.39 -11.11
N GLY A 154 -3.30 1.01 -12.26
CA GLY A 154 -4.73 1.16 -12.53
C GLY A 154 -5.63 0.40 -11.54
N ALA A 155 -6.90 0.79 -11.47
CA ALA A 155 -7.87 0.14 -10.61
C ALA A 155 -7.94 -1.38 -10.87
N ASN A 156 -8.01 -2.18 -9.80
CA ASN A 156 -7.99 -3.65 -9.82
C ASN A 156 -6.79 -4.27 -10.56
N ALA A 157 -5.76 -3.50 -10.88
CA ALA A 157 -4.52 -4.02 -11.43
C ALA A 157 -3.68 -4.70 -10.33
N GLY A 158 -2.59 -5.34 -10.73
CA GLY A 158 -1.61 -5.81 -9.77
C GLY A 158 -0.21 -5.94 -10.34
N ILE A 159 0.78 -5.84 -9.47
CA ILE A 159 2.19 -5.98 -9.84
C ILE A 159 2.89 -6.98 -8.94
N GLY A 160 3.69 -7.83 -9.57
CA GLY A 160 4.65 -8.73 -8.95
C GLY A 160 6.10 -8.39 -9.28
N ILE A 161 6.34 -7.19 -9.82
CA ILE A 161 7.65 -6.61 -10.13
C ILE A 161 7.67 -5.17 -9.61
N SER A 162 8.84 -4.54 -9.49
CA SER A 162 8.92 -3.10 -9.27
C SER A 162 8.56 -2.35 -10.55
N LEU A 163 7.87 -1.22 -10.41
CA LEU A 163 7.72 -0.22 -11.45
C LEU A 163 8.79 0.85 -11.24
N GLY A 164 9.44 1.30 -12.33
CA GLY A 164 10.28 2.49 -12.31
C GLY A 164 9.42 3.75 -12.32
N ASP A 165 10.02 4.88 -12.69
CA ASP A 165 9.28 6.14 -12.84
C ASP A 165 8.41 6.12 -14.10
N GLU A 166 7.32 6.89 -14.10
CA GLU A 166 6.46 7.13 -15.27
C GLU A 166 5.92 5.84 -15.90
N CYS A 167 5.70 4.81 -15.09
CA CYS A 167 5.13 3.55 -15.52
C CYS A 167 3.61 3.57 -15.37
N ILE A 168 2.92 2.83 -16.23
CA ILE A 168 1.47 2.66 -16.18
C ILE A 168 1.15 1.18 -16.26
N VAL A 169 0.26 0.70 -15.40
CA VAL A 169 -0.35 -0.62 -15.55
C VAL A 169 -1.84 -0.41 -15.76
N GLU A 170 -2.36 -0.95 -16.86
CA GLU A 170 -3.79 -0.91 -17.19
C GLU A 170 -4.65 -1.46 -16.06
N ALA A 171 -5.84 -0.86 -15.87
CA ALA A 171 -6.84 -1.38 -14.96
C ALA A 171 -7.17 -2.86 -15.22
N GLY A 172 -7.31 -3.65 -14.16
CA GLY A 172 -7.62 -5.09 -14.23
C GLY A 172 -6.49 -5.99 -14.74
N LEU A 173 -5.30 -5.44 -15.04
CA LEU A 173 -4.14 -6.24 -15.43
C LEU A 173 -3.27 -6.59 -14.21
N TYR A 174 -3.06 -7.88 -13.97
CA TYR A 174 -2.04 -8.35 -13.03
C TYR A 174 -0.76 -8.76 -13.77
N VAL A 175 0.34 -8.06 -13.51
CA VAL A 175 1.68 -8.33 -14.06
C VAL A 175 2.51 -9.08 -13.02
N THR A 176 2.49 -10.41 -13.04
CA THR A 176 3.39 -11.22 -12.19
C THR A 176 4.82 -11.21 -12.74
N ALA A 177 5.81 -11.56 -11.90
CA ALA A 177 7.21 -11.65 -12.34
C ALA A 177 7.44 -12.62 -13.51
N GLY A 178 6.60 -13.65 -13.62
CA GLY A 178 6.64 -14.67 -14.68
C GLY A 178 5.77 -14.36 -15.90
N THR A 179 4.96 -13.29 -15.85
CA THR A 179 4.08 -12.91 -16.98
C THR A 179 4.93 -12.70 -18.22
N LYS A 180 4.58 -13.39 -19.32
CA LYS A 180 5.19 -13.19 -20.63
C LYS A 180 4.60 -11.93 -21.25
N VAL A 181 5.45 -10.99 -21.63
CA VAL A 181 5.05 -9.69 -22.19
C VAL A 181 5.67 -9.50 -23.57
N LYS A 182 4.86 -9.02 -24.52
CA LYS A 182 5.29 -8.71 -25.88
C LYS A 182 5.78 -7.26 -25.96
N LEU A 183 6.99 -7.08 -26.46
CA LEU A 183 7.64 -5.79 -26.68
C LEU A 183 7.26 -5.20 -28.06
N PRO A 184 7.53 -3.91 -28.31
CA PRO A 184 7.21 -3.26 -29.59
C PRO A 184 7.91 -3.87 -30.80
N ASP A 185 9.10 -4.45 -30.61
CA ASP A 185 9.86 -5.18 -31.63
C ASP A 185 9.32 -6.60 -31.90
N GLY A 186 8.26 -7.01 -31.20
CA GLY A 186 7.65 -8.33 -31.30
C GLY A 186 8.28 -9.39 -30.39
N LYS A 187 9.41 -9.10 -29.73
CA LYS A 187 10.05 -10.03 -28.80
C LYS A 187 9.17 -10.27 -27.57
N VAL A 188 9.19 -11.49 -27.05
CA VAL A 188 8.51 -11.85 -25.80
C VAL A 188 9.54 -12.07 -24.70
N VAL A 189 9.41 -11.32 -23.61
CA VAL A 189 10.26 -11.44 -22.41
C VAL A 189 9.42 -11.78 -21.19
N VAL A 190 10.04 -12.20 -20.08
CA VAL A 190 9.34 -12.30 -18.79
C VAL A 190 9.38 -10.96 -18.07
N ALA A 191 8.29 -10.56 -17.42
CA ALA A 191 8.13 -9.23 -16.84
C ALA A 191 9.23 -8.87 -15.82
N ARG A 192 9.80 -9.85 -15.10
CA ARG A 192 10.94 -9.62 -14.20
C ARG A 192 12.16 -8.95 -14.85
N GLU A 193 12.37 -9.14 -16.16
CA GLU A 193 13.47 -8.49 -16.90
C GLU A 193 13.25 -6.98 -17.07
N LEU A 194 12.02 -6.51 -16.87
CA LEU A 194 11.59 -5.12 -16.97
C LEU A 194 11.41 -4.45 -15.61
N SER A 195 11.62 -5.18 -14.50
CA SER A 195 11.44 -4.67 -13.14
C SER A 195 12.28 -3.41 -12.90
N GLY A 196 11.63 -2.35 -12.44
CA GLY A 196 12.26 -1.06 -12.12
C GLY A 196 12.62 -0.18 -13.31
N ARG A 197 12.37 -0.62 -14.56
CA ARG A 197 12.60 0.24 -15.74
C ARG A 197 11.53 1.34 -15.80
N PRO A 198 11.90 2.58 -16.14
CA PRO A 198 10.95 3.68 -16.25
C PRO A 198 10.22 3.70 -17.59
N GLY A 199 9.14 4.48 -17.70
CA GLY A 199 8.48 4.82 -18.95
C GLY A 199 7.81 3.63 -19.66
N LEU A 200 7.29 2.66 -18.90
CA LEU A 200 6.65 1.46 -19.44
C LEU A 200 5.14 1.44 -19.18
N LEU A 201 4.35 1.26 -20.23
CA LEU A 201 2.92 0.94 -20.16
C LEU A 201 2.74 -0.57 -20.33
N PHE A 202 2.22 -1.23 -19.30
CA PHE A 202 1.75 -2.61 -19.34
C PHE A 202 0.25 -2.63 -19.62
N ARG A 203 -0.17 -3.33 -20.68
CA ARG A 203 -1.58 -3.48 -21.04
C ARG A 203 -1.88 -4.88 -21.55
N ARG A 204 -3.15 -5.27 -21.56
CA ARG A 204 -3.66 -6.45 -22.24
C ARG A 204 -4.33 -6.01 -23.53
N ASN A 205 -3.86 -6.55 -24.64
CA ASN A 205 -4.53 -6.35 -25.91
C ASN A 205 -5.90 -7.03 -25.87
N SER A 206 -6.97 -6.27 -26.01
CA SER A 206 -8.34 -6.76 -25.88
C SER A 206 -8.81 -7.66 -27.03
N GLN A 207 -8.11 -7.64 -28.17
CA GLN A 207 -8.43 -8.51 -29.32
C GLN A 207 -7.66 -9.83 -29.28
N SER A 208 -6.37 -9.80 -28.94
CA SER A 208 -5.51 -11.00 -28.92
C SER A 208 -5.38 -11.66 -27.55
N GLY A 209 -5.71 -10.94 -26.47
CA GLY A 209 -5.45 -11.35 -25.09
C GLY A 209 -3.97 -11.25 -24.66
N SER A 210 -3.05 -10.88 -25.55
CA SER A 210 -1.62 -10.80 -25.22
C SER A 210 -1.33 -9.64 -24.26
N VAL A 211 -0.48 -9.88 -23.25
CA VAL A 211 0.08 -8.80 -22.43
C VAL A 211 1.21 -8.14 -23.21
N GLU A 212 1.14 -6.82 -23.34
CA GLU A 212 2.04 -5.99 -24.12
C GLU A 212 2.71 -4.94 -23.23
N VAL A 213 3.93 -4.55 -23.62
CA VAL A 213 4.63 -3.41 -23.04
C VAL A 213 4.92 -2.40 -24.13
N LEU A 214 4.54 -1.15 -23.88
CA LEU A 214 4.78 -0.01 -24.77
C LEU A 214 5.57 1.08 -24.05
N PRO A 215 6.38 1.88 -24.76
CA PRO A 215 6.91 3.12 -24.21
C PRO A 215 5.78 4.07 -23.83
N THR A 216 5.92 4.75 -22.69
CA THR A 216 5.00 5.76 -22.18
C THR A 216 5.76 6.82 -21.39
N ASP A 217 5.06 7.90 -21.06
CA ASP A 217 5.44 8.89 -20.06
C ASP A 217 4.22 9.21 -19.17
N SER A 218 4.40 10.06 -18.16
CA SER A 218 3.32 10.47 -17.26
C SER A 218 2.24 11.34 -17.91
N SER A 219 2.48 11.92 -19.10
CA SER A 219 1.48 12.76 -19.78
C SER A 219 0.25 11.95 -20.23
N ARG A 220 0.43 10.65 -20.47
CA ARG A 220 -0.64 9.78 -20.99
C ARG A 220 -1.78 9.51 -20.02
N TRP A 221 -1.59 9.65 -18.71
CA TRP A 221 -2.64 9.39 -17.72
C TRP A 221 -3.17 10.65 -17.03
N GLY A 222 -2.59 11.82 -17.32
CA GLY A 222 -3.10 13.11 -16.82
C GLY A 222 -2.60 13.53 -15.44
N GLY A 223 -1.93 12.65 -14.69
CA GLY A 223 -1.39 12.95 -13.37
C GLY A 223 -2.43 12.91 -12.24
N LEU A 224 -1.98 13.20 -11.02
CA LEU A 224 -2.83 13.24 -9.84
C LEU A 224 -3.85 14.39 -9.92
N ASN A 225 -5.05 14.16 -9.40
CA ASN A 225 -6.10 15.19 -9.34
C ASN A 225 -5.80 16.21 -8.24
N THR A 226 -5.29 17.39 -8.61
CA THR A 226 -4.83 18.43 -7.67
C THR A 226 -5.86 18.82 -6.61
N THR A 227 -7.16 18.84 -6.92
CA THR A 227 -8.23 19.14 -5.93
C THR A 227 -8.35 18.06 -4.86
N LEU A 228 -8.08 16.80 -5.19
CA LEU A 228 -8.05 15.69 -4.23
C LEU A 228 -6.73 15.61 -3.44
N HIS A 229 -5.73 16.44 -3.77
CA HIS A 229 -4.40 16.38 -3.15
C HIS A 229 -4.00 17.63 -2.38
N THR A 230 -4.86 18.65 -2.34
CA THR A 230 -4.75 19.73 -1.34
C THR A 230 -5.29 19.21 0.00
N ASN A 231 -4.38 18.86 0.91
CA ASN A 231 -4.70 18.40 2.26
C ASN A 231 -4.59 19.59 3.23
N ASP A 232 -5.56 20.50 3.17
CA ASP A 232 -5.72 21.61 4.13
C ASP A 232 -6.59 21.20 5.33
#